data_AF-A0ABC8T956-F1
#
_entry.id   AF-A0ABC8T956-F1
#
_cell.length_a   1.000
_cell.length_b   1.000
_cell.length_c   1.000
_cell.angle_alpha   90.00
_cell.angle_beta   90.00
_cell.angle_gamma   90.00
#
_symmetry.space_group_name_H-M   'P 1'
#
loop_
_entity.id
_entity.type
_entity.pdbx_description
1 polymer ?
#
loop_
_entity_poly.entity_id
_entity_poly.type
_entity_poly.pdbx_seq_one_letter_code
_entity_poly.pdbx_strand_id
1 'polypeptide(L)'
;MGMVEKVETSKFKRVCVFCGSSSGKRDCYRDAAIELGQELVSRRLDLVYGGGSIGLMGLVSQAVHRGGGHVLGYDINQFKP
;
A
#
# COMPACT_ATOMS: atom_id res chain seq x y z
N MET A 1 -10.34 -23.46 -22.68
CA MET A 1 -9.97 -23.96 -21.34
C MET A 1 -9.87 -22.75 -20.43
N GLY A 2 -10.92 -22.47 -19.67
CA GLY A 2 -11.04 -21.24 -18.88
C GLY A 2 -10.49 -21.41 -17.47
N MET A 3 -9.86 -20.35 -16.98
CA MET A 3 -9.87 -19.97 -15.56
C MET A 3 -10.16 -18.47 -15.54
N VAL A 4 -11.44 -18.12 -15.46
CA VAL A 4 -11.80 -16.76 -15.06
C VAL A 4 -11.57 -16.71 -13.57
N GLU A 5 -10.45 -16.13 -13.13
CA GLU A 5 -10.21 -15.90 -11.71
C GLU A 5 -11.40 -15.13 -11.14
N LYS A 6 -12.05 -15.75 -10.16
CA LYS A 6 -13.16 -15.16 -9.43
C LYS A 6 -12.57 -14.00 -8.62
N VAL A 7 -12.69 -12.78 -9.13
CA VAL A 7 -12.33 -11.58 -8.38
C VAL A 7 -13.26 -11.52 -7.18
N GLU A 8 -12.85 -12.07 -6.03
CA GLU A 8 -13.55 -11.89 -4.77
C GLU A 8 -13.53 -10.40 -4.45
N THR A 9 -14.66 -9.75 -4.71
CA THR A 9 -14.88 -8.38 -4.28
C THR A 9 -14.79 -8.32 -2.76
N SER A 10 -13.68 -7.78 -2.26
CA SER A 10 -13.50 -7.51 -0.83
C SER A 10 -14.67 -6.66 -0.31
N LYS A 11 -15.11 -6.93 0.93
CA LYS A 11 -16.09 -6.08 1.63
C LYS A 11 -15.59 -4.65 1.81
N PHE A 12 -14.27 -4.46 1.81
CA PHE A 12 -13.63 -3.18 1.99
C PHE A 12 -13.30 -2.54 0.64
N LYS A 13 -13.31 -1.21 0.59
CA LYS A 13 -12.82 -0.44 -0.57
C LYS A 13 -11.42 0.14 -0.33
N ARG A 14 -11.00 0.23 0.93
CA ARG A 14 -9.80 0.95 1.35
C ARG A 14 -9.26 0.39 2.64
N VAL A 15 -7.94 0.35 2.76
CA VAL A 15 -7.22 -0.12 3.95
C VAL A 15 -6.23 0.94 4.40
N CYS A 16 -6.28 1.29 5.69
CA CYS A 16 -5.27 2.15 6.31
C CYS A 16 -4.11 1.28 6.80
N VAL A 17 -2.89 1.59 6.36
CA VAL A 17 -1.68 0.87 6.75
C VAL A 17 -0.82 1.75 7.64
N PHE A 18 -0.62 1.32 8.88
CA PHE A 18 0.33 1.94 9.81
C PHE A 18 1.70 1.27 9.67
N CYS A 19 2.69 2.03 9.21
CA CYS A 19 4.07 1.59 9.10
C CYS A 19 5.03 2.76 9.28
N GLY A 20 6.29 2.46 9.63
CA GLY A 20 7.31 3.47 9.90
C GLY A 20 7.97 4.03 8.64
N SER A 21 8.59 5.20 8.80
CA SER A 21 9.45 5.85 7.80
C SER A 21 10.86 5.22 7.70
N SER A 22 11.15 4.22 8.53
CA SER A 22 12.35 3.39 8.46
C SER A 22 12.02 2.04 7.83
N SER A 23 12.92 1.52 7.00
CA SER A 23 12.78 0.20 6.34
C SER A 23 12.99 -0.98 7.30
N GLY A 24 13.44 -0.74 8.52
CA GLY A 24 13.90 -1.78 9.44
C GLY A 24 15.29 -2.32 9.09
N LYS A 25 15.80 -3.24 9.91
CA LYS A 25 17.15 -3.83 9.76
C LYS A 25 17.20 -5.13 8.95
N ARG A 26 16.03 -5.72 8.68
CA ARG A 26 15.90 -7.03 8.01
C ARG A 26 15.11 -6.84 6.73
N ASP A 27 15.57 -7.45 5.65
CA ASP A 27 14.92 -7.36 4.34
C ASP A 27 13.47 -7.87 4.37
N CYS A 28 13.15 -8.81 5.27
CA CYS A 28 11.80 -9.35 5.42
C CYS A 28 10.73 -8.28 5.70
N TYR A 29 11.08 -7.14 6.30
CA TYR A 29 10.12 -6.04 6.48
C TYR A 29 9.82 -5.31 5.18
N ARG A 30 10.85 -5.10 4.35
CA ARG A 30 10.69 -4.52 3.01
C ARG A 30 9.85 -5.45 2.14
N ASP A 31 10.18 -6.74 2.14
CA ASP A 31 9.50 -7.72 1.31
C ASP A 31 8.01 -7.80 1.68
N ALA A 32 7.71 -7.85 2.98
CA ALA A 32 6.32 -7.83 3.47
C ALA A 32 5.57 -6.55 3.10
N ALA A 33 6.22 -5.37 3.11
CA ALA A 33 5.57 -4.13 2.71
C ALA A 33 5.24 -4.09 1.20
N ILE A 34 6.10 -4.67 0.37
CA ILE A 34 5.87 -4.80 -1.07
C ILE A 34 4.75 -5.80 -1.35
N GLU A 35 4.81 -6.98 -0.72
CA GLU A 35 3.82 -8.05 -0.85
C GLU A 35 2.42 -7.55 -0.42
N LEU A 36 2.35 -6.82 0.70
CA LEU A 36 1.10 -6.19 1.14
C LEU A 36 0.54 -5.23 0.08
N GLY A 37 1.38 -4.38 -0.52
CA GLY A 37 0.94 -3.45 -1.56
C GLY A 37 0.41 -4.18 -2.80
N GLN A 38 1.05 -5.28 -3.21
CA GLN A 38 0.59 -6.13 -4.31
C GLN A 38 -0.74 -6.80 -3.99
N GLU A 39 -0.91 -7.30 -2.76
CA GLU A 39 -2.17 -7.89 -2.31
C GLU A 39 -3.32 -6.87 -2.34
N LEU A 40 -3.09 -5.63 -1.90
CA LEU A 40 -4.10 -4.57 -1.99
C LEU A 40 -4.53 -4.33 -3.43
N VAL A 41 -3.58 -4.27 -4.37
CA VAL A 41 -3.87 -4.09 -5.80
C VAL A 41 -4.67 -5.27 -6.35
N SER A 42 -4.26 -6.51 -6.06
CA SER A 42 -4.94 -7.71 -6.54
C SER A 42 -6.42 -7.76 -6.12
N ARG A 43 -6.70 -7.25 -4.92
CA ARG A 43 -8.05 -7.19 -4.31
C ARG A 43 -8.81 -5.91 -4.66
N ARG A 44 -8.23 -5.03 -5.49
CA ARG A 44 -8.78 -3.71 -5.85
C ARG A 44 -9.11 -2.85 -4.63
N LEU A 45 -8.19 -2.82 -3.67
CA LEU A 45 -8.27 -2.02 -2.45
C LEU A 45 -7.41 -0.76 -2.56
N ASP A 46 -7.98 0.38 -2.20
CA ASP A 46 -7.24 1.63 -2.06
C ASP A 46 -6.36 1.60 -0.80
N LEU A 47 -5.21 2.26 -0.86
CA LEU A 47 -4.32 2.46 0.28
C LEU A 47 -4.58 3.83 0.94
N VAL A 48 -4.67 3.83 2.27
CA VAL A 48 -4.50 5.03 3.11
C VAL A 48 -3.28 4.86 3.99
N TYR A 49 -2.48 5.91 4.14
CA TYR A 49 -1.32 5.89 5.04
C TYR A 49 -0.87 7.31 5.43
N GLY A 50 0.20 7.41 6.23
CA GLY A 50 0.72 8.66 6.78
C GLY A 50 1.49 9.58 5.81
N GLY A 51 1.44 9.35 4.49
CA GLY A 51 1.99 10.29 3.50
C GLY A 51 3.51 10.32 3.33
N GLY A 52 4.28 9.52 4.08
CA GLY A 52 5.74 9.49 4.00
C GLY A 52 6.29 8.77 2.74
N SER A 53 7.28 9.36 2.08
CA SER A 53 7.89 8.80 0.86
C SER A 53 9.04 7.81 1.08
N ILE A 54 9.45 7.59 2.35
CA ILE A 54 10.62 6.79 2.71
C ILE A 54 10.25 5.58 3.59
N GLY A 55 11.17 4.62 3.69
CA GLY A 55 11.00 3.43 4.52
C GLY A 55 9.87 2.52 4.04
N LEU A 56 9.21 1.85 4.98
CA LEU A 56 8.09 0.94 4.68
C LEU A 56 6.89 1.68 4.08
N MET A 57 6.65 2.92 4.52
CA MET A 57 5.61 3.80 3.95
C MET A 57 5.83 4.07 2.45
N GLY A 58 7.07 4.39 2.08
CA GLY A 58 7.43 4.57 0.67
C GLY A 58 7.29 3.28 -0.14
N LEU A 59 7.67 2.14 0.45
CA LEU A 59 7.61 0.84 -0.23
C LEU A 59 6.17 0.39 -0.51
N VAL A 60 5.29 0.44 0.49
CA VAL A 60 3.88 0.03 0.33
C VAL A 60 3.14 0.98 -0.63
N SER A 61 3.37 2.30 -0.52
CA SER A 61 2.72 3.28 -1.39
C SER A 61 3.18 3.15 -2.85
N GLN A 62 4.47 2.94 -3.09
CA GLN A 62 4.97 2.68 -4.44
C GLN A 62 4.45 1.36 -5.01
N ALA A 63 4.40 0.28 -4.21
CA ALA A 63 3.87 -1.00 -4.66
C ALA A 63 2.41 -0.87 -5.12
N VAL A 64 1.57 -0.19 -4.34
CA VAL A 64 0.16 0.06 -4.71
C VAL A 64 0.06 0.96 -5.94
N HIS A 65 0.79 2.07 -5.97
CA HIS A 65 0.74 3.02 -7.08
C HIS A 65 1.22 2.40 -8.41
N ARG A 66 2.32 1.64 -8.39
CA ARG A 66 2.83 0.93 -9.58
C ARG A 66 1.88 -0.15 -10.07
N GLY A 67 1.13 -0.78 -9.16
CA GLY A 67 0.07 -1.72 -9.51
C GLY A 67 -1.22 -1.07 -10.03
N GLY A 68 -1.27 0.26 -10.15
CA GLY A 68 -2.45 1.00 -10.60
C GLY A 68 -3.53 1.15 -9.52
N GLY A 69 -3.22 0.83 -8.26
CA GLY A 69 -4.08 1.09 -7.12
C GLY A 69 -4.06 2.55 -6.70
N HIS A 70 -5.13 3.01 -6.07
CA HIS A 70 -5.26 4.38 -5.61
C HIS A 70 -4.63 4.54 -4.22
N VAL A 71 -3.83 5.60 -4.03
CA VAL A 71 -3.06 5.88 -2.81
C VAL A 71 -3.44 7.24 -2.24
N LEU A 72 -3.83 7.26 -0.97
CA LEU A 72 -4.15 8.46 -0.22
C LEU A 72 -3.21 8.62 0.97
N GLY A 73 -2.32 9.60 0.89
CA GLY A 73 -1.37 9.94 1.95
C GLY A 73 -1.79 11.17 2.74
N TYR A 74 -1.73 11.09 4.06
CA TYR A 74 -1.98 12.23 4.96
C TYR A 74 -0.69 12.66 5.65
N ASP A 75 -0.04 13.69 5.13
CA ASP A 75 1.12 14.35 5.77
C ASP A 75 0.69 15.71 6.32
N ILE A 76 0.84 15.89 7.63
CA ILE A 76 0.50 17.15 8.31
C ILE A 76 1.32 18.34 7.82
N ASN A 77 2.51 18.11 7.24
CA ASN A 77 3.36 19.17 6.72
C ASN A 77 2.80 19.81 5.44
N GLN A 78 1.92 19.10 4.73
CA GLN A 78 1.24 19.60 3.53
C GLN A 78 0.12 20.60 3.86
N PHE A 79 -0.24 20.76 5.14
CA PHE A 79 -1.28 21.68 5.61
C PHE A 79 -0.69 22.94 6.29
N LYS A 80 0.62 23.16 6.18
CA LYS A 80 1.24 24.40 6.65
C LYS A 80 0.85 25.57 5.70
N PRO A 81 0.52 26.75 6.25
CA PRO A 81 0.13 27.93 5.47
C PRO A 81 1.25 28.45 4.57
#